data_AF-A0A930FGD3-F1
#
_entry.id   AF-A0A930FGD3-F1
#
_cell.length_a   1.000
_cell.length_b   1.000
_cell.length_c   1.000
_cell.angle_alpha   90.00
_cell.angle_beta   90.00
_cell.angle_gamma   90.00
#
_symmetry.space_group_name_H-M   'P 1'
#
loop_
_entity.id
_entity.type
_entity.pdbx_description
1 polymer ?
#
loop_
_entity_poly.entity_id
_entity_poly.type
_entity_poly.pdbx_seq_one_letter_code
_entity_poly.pdbx_strand_id
1 'polypeptide(L)'
;IIITSGNEIPPILREVAIHNNFPVLRTNQETYRLTADLITFLDEKLAPIDTMSGVLMSVYGLGVMILGESGMGKSETALDLIRDGQVLISDDRVDVQHIQNSIFGHAPAITKGLLEIRGIGVINVEKMFGASAVADRAEVKLVIRMVPFERDAEYNRIGDETQRYTKILGVLVPTIVIPVSAGRNTFILVESAVRNFRLQEAGYSGAAEINERFSRFVGKDE
;
A
#
# COMPACT_ATOMS: atom_id res chain seq x y z
N ILE A 1 33.84 -6.19 -8.37
CA ILE A 1 33.76 -7.60 -8.84
C ILE A 1 33.51 -8.50 -7.64
N ILE A 2 32.66 -9.53 -7.76
CA ILE A 2 32.39 -10.48 -6.67
C ILE A 2 32.79 -11.89 -7.12
N ILE A 3 33.66 -12.55 -6.35
CA ILE A 3 34.09 -13.94 -6.55
C ILE A 3 33.20 -14.86 -5.71
N THR A 4 32.54 -15.81 -6.35
CA THR A 4 31.51 -16.69 -5.77
C THR A 4 32.03 -18.09 -5.47
N SER A 5 31.17 -18.92 -4.85
CA SER A 5 31.40 -20.34 -4.57
C SER A 5 32.70 -20.63 -3.81
N GLY A 6 33.15 -19.67 -3.01
CA GLY A 6 34.37 -19.79 -2.21
C GLY A 6 35.65 -19.84 -3.04
N ASN A 7 35.62 -19.47 -4.33
CA ASN A 7 36.81 -19.45 -5.17
C ASN A 7 37.83 -18.43 -4.66
N GLU A 8 39.12 -18.74 -4.84
CA GLU A 8 40.21 -17.82 -4.51
C GLU A 8 40.24 -16.63 -5.48
N ILE A 9 40.70 -15.48 -5.01
CA ILE A 9 40.88 -14.29 -5.85
C ILE A 9 42.13 -14.51 -6.72
N PRO A 10 42.03 -14.51 -8.06
CA PRO A 10 43.19 -14.66 -8.92
C PRO A 10 44.25 -13.57 -8.63
N PRO A 11 45.55 -13.90 -8.49
CA PRO A 11 46.60 -12.93 -8.16
C PRO A 11 46.62 -11.72 -9.11
N ILE A 12 46.51 -11.98 -10.42
CA ILE A 12 46.45 -10.93 -11.45
C ILE A 12 45.26 -9.98 -11.25
N LEU A 13 44.09 -10.50 -10.84
CA LEU A 13 42.92 -9.67 -10.57
C LEU A 13 43.15 -8.77 -9.34
N ARG A 14 43.83 -9.29 -8.30
CA ARG A 14 44.17 -8.52 -7.09
C ARG A 14 45.12 -7.37 -7.42
N GLU A 15 46.18 -7.64 -8.17
CA GLU A 15 47.15 -6.60 -8.59
C GLU A 15 46.46 -5.50 -9.39
N VAL A 16 45.64 -5.88 -10.38
CA VAL A 16 44.88 -4.94 -11.21
C VAL A 16 43.89 -4.13 -10.37
N ALA A 17 43.21 -4.75 -9.40
CA ALA A 17 42.26 -4.07 -8.51
C ALA A 17 42.93 -3.03 -7.61
N ILE A 18 44.11 -3.33 -7.08
CA ILE A 18 44.90 -2.38 -6.26
C ILE A 18 45.39 -1.22 -7.13
N HIS A 19 45.96 -1.52 -8.30
CA HIS A 19 46.48 -0.49 -9.21
C HIS A 19 45.38 0.45 -9.72
N ASN A 20 44.19 -0.07 -10.02
CA ASN A 20 43.07 0.71 -10.59
C ASN A 20 42.02 1.14 -9.55
N ASN A 21 42.26 0.86 -8.27
CA ASN A 21 41.41 1.26 -7.14
C ASN A 21 39.92 0.89 -7.29
N PHE A 22 39.61 -0.40 -7.50
CA PHE A 22 38.24 -0.90 -7.47
C PHE A 22 38.06 -2.10 -6.53
N PRO A 23 36.88 -2.30 -5.93
CA PRO A 23 36.67 -3.37 -4.96
C PRO A 23 36.54 -4.76 -5.62
N VAL A 24 37.21 -5.74 -5.00
CA VAL A 24 37.01 -7.18 -5.23
C VAL A 24 36.52 -7.81 -3.94
N LEU A 25 35.30 -8.33 -3.97
CA LEU A 25 34.64 -8.99 -2.84
C LEU A 25 34.63 -10.51 -3.07
N ARG A 26 34.60 -11.30 -1.99
CA ARG A 26 34.53 -12.77 -2.06
C ARG A 26 33.38 -13.28 -1.19
N THR A 27 32.68 -14.30 -1.67
CA THR A 27 31.62 -14.99 -0.93
C THR A 27 31.69 -16.50 -1.15
N ASN A 28 31.20 -17.26 -0.16
CA ASN A 28 31.01 -18.71 -0.27
C ASN A 28 29.69 -19.08 -0.95
N GLN A 29 28.84 -18.09 -1.24
CA GLN A 29 27.55 -18.32 -1.88
C GLN A 29 27.70 -18.72 -3.35
N GLU A 30 26.88 -19.67 -3.79
CA GLU A 30 26.79 -20.07 -5.20
C GLU A 30 26.38 -18.89 -6.10
N THR A 31 26.95 -18.84 -7.31
CA THR A 31 26.74 -17.73 -8.26
C THR A 31 25.27 -17.42 -8.51
N TYR A 32 24.43 -18.44 -8.70
CA TYR A 32 23.01 -18.22 -9.00
C TYR A 32 22.25 -17.61 -7.82
N ARG A 33 22.57 -17.99 -6.58
CA ARG A 33 21.92 -17.45 -5.38
C ARG A 33 22.34 -16.00 -5.16
N LEU A 34 23.65 -15.72 -5.24
CA LEU A 34 24.15 -14.36 -5.12
C LEU A 34 23.52 -13.46 -6.20
N THR A 35 23.40 -13.95 -7.43
CA THR A 35 22.84 -13.17 -8.54
C THR A 35 21.37 -12.81 -8.26
N ALA A 36 20.55 -13.76 -7.81
CA ALA A 36 19.16 -13.49 -7.45
C ALA A 36 19.03 -12.48 -6.29
N ASP A 37 19.85 -12.62 -5.25
CA ASP A 37 19.86 -11.71 -4.11
C ASP A 37 20.31 -10.29 -4.51
N LEU A 38 21.34 -10.19 -5.36
CA LEU A 38 21.84 -8.91 -5.87
C LEU A 38 20.83 -8.21 -6.76
N ILE A 39 20.19 -8.94 -7.68
CA ILE A 39 19.14 -8.37 -8.53
C ILE A 39 18.02 -7.83 -7.65
N THR A 40 17.53 -8.61 -6.70
CA THR A 40 16.46 -8.17 -5.77
C THR A 40 16.89 -6.94 -4.97
N PHE A 41 18.09 -6.95 -4.41
CA PHE A 41 18.61 -5.82 -3.64
C PHE A 41 18.76 -4.56 -4.48
N LEU A 42 19.33 -4.68 -5.68
CA LEU A 42 19.54 -3.54 -6.57
C LEU A 42 18.23 -3.02 -7.13
N ASP A 43 17.28 -3.89 -7.47
CA ASP A 43 15.92 -3.51 -7.88
C ASP A 43 15.25 -2.69 -6.78
N GLU A 44 15.34 -3.12 -5.51
CA GLU A 44 14.80 -2.34 -4.38
C GLU A 44 15.53 -1.01 -4.18
N LYS A 45 16.87 -1.00 -4.25
CA LYS A 45 17.68 0.21 -3.96
C LYS A 45 17.67 1.24 -5.08
N LEU A 46 17.43 0.81 -6.31
CA LEU A 46 17.41 1.66 -7.51
C LEU A 46 16.00 1.86 -8.05
N ALA A 47 14.98 1.35 -7.34
CA ALA A 47 13.58 1.52 -7.70
C ALA A 47 13.23 3.00 -7.90
N PRO A 48 12.46 3.35 -8.95
CA PRO A 48 11.87 4.68 -9.08
C PRO A 48 11.08 5.03 -7.82
N ILE A 49 11.28 6.25 -7.31
CA ILE A 49 10.61 6.77 -6.12
C ILE A 49 9.78 7.99 -6.52
N ASP A 50 8.59 8.10 -5.98
CA ASP A 50 7.76 9.31 -6.03
C ASP A 50 7.14 9.55 -4.64
N THR A 51 6.50 10.70 -4.46
CA THR A 51 5.83 11.06 -3.21
C THR A 51 4.37 11.35 -3.48
N MET A 52 3.49 10.75 -2.69
CA MET A 52 2.05 10.99 -2.73
C MET A 52 1.57 11.63 -1.43
N SER A 53 0.57 12.52 -1.53
CA SER A 53 -0.14 13.02 -0.35
C SER A 53 -1.35 12.14 -0.03
N GLY A 54 -1.39 11.59 1.16
CA GLY A 54 -2.39 10.62 1.59
C GLY A 54 -1.98 9.88 2.85
N VAL A 55 -2.79 8.90 3.23
CA VAL A 55 -2.50 8.02 4.37
C VAL A 55 -2.34 6.60 3.86
N LEU A 56 -1.25 5.94 4.21
CA LEU A 56 -1.04 4.52 3.91
C LEU A 56 -1.19 3.71 5.20
N MET A 57 -2.04 2.69 5.15
CA MET A 57 -2.29 1.78 6.26
C MET A 57 -2.32 0.34 5.80
N SER A 58 -2.04 -0.60 6.72
CA SER A 58 -2.40 -2.00 6.54
C SER A 58 -3.72 -2.27 7.27
N VAL A 59 -4.77 -2.49 6.50
CA VAL A 59 -6.13 -2.77 6.98
C VAL A 59 -6.47 -4.22 6.66
N TYR A 60 -6.66 -5.05 7.69
CA TYR A 60 -6.82 -6.50 7.59
C TYR A 60 -5.71 -7.19 6.76
N GLY A 61 -4.47 -6.66 6.88
CA GLY A 61 -3.32 -7.13 6.11
C GLY A 61 -3.31 -6.70 4.64
N LEU A 62 -4.19 -5.79 4.21
CA LEU A 62 -4.18 -5.16 2.89
C LEU A 62 -3.54 -3.77 3.00
N GLY A 63 -2.54 -3.45 2.18
CA GLY A 63 -2.05 -2.08 2.11
C GLY A 63 -3.04 -1.19 1.35
N VAL A 64 -3.60 -0.23 2.06
CA VAL A 64 -4.65 0.69 1.60
C VAL A 64 -4.11 2.11 1.63
N MET A 65 -4.05 2.73 0.45
CA MET A 65 -3.74 4.15 0.28
C MET A 65 -5.03 4.96 0.30
N ILE A 66 -5.24 5.77 1.33
CA ILE A 66 -6.38 6.66 1.47
C ILE A 66 -5.99 8.04 0.93
N LEU A 67 -6.62 8.43 -0.18
CA LEU A 67 -6.44 9.71 -0.86
C LEU A 67 -7.69 10.57 -0.71
N GLY A 68 -7.52 11.89 -0.81
CA GLY A 68 -8.62 12.85 -0.74
C GLY A 68 -8.10 14.24 -0.40
N GLU A 69 -8.94 15.25 -0.60
CA GLU A 69 -8.58 16.64 -0.29
C GLU A 69 -8.25 16.84 1.20
N SER A 70 -7.58 17.94 1.50
CA SER A 70 -7.24 18.30 2.88
C SER A 70 -8.52 18.57 3.68
N GLY A 71 -8.65 17.97 4.85
CA GLY A 71 -9.85 18.10 5.69
C GLY A 71 -10.99 17.13 5.37
N MET A 72 -10.79 16.16 4.48
CA MET A 72 -11.76 15.08 4.23
C MET A 72 -11.82 14.00 5.34
N GLY A 73 -11.07 14.17 6.43
CA GLY A 73 -11.06 13.23 7.55
C GLY A 73 -10.11 12.04 7.40
N LYS A 74 -9.07 12.13 6.55
CA LYS A 74 -8.15 11.01 6.28
C LYS A 74 -7.42 10.55 7.54
N SER A 75 -6.80 11.48 8.25
CA SER A 75 -6.02 11.19 9.46
C SER A 75 -6.92 10.80 10.65
N GLU A 76 -8.12 11.37 10.75
CA GLU A 76 -9.14 10.96 11.72
C GLU A 76 -9.62 9.53 11.45
N THR A 77 -9.86 9.18 10.17
CA THR A 77 -10.18 7.81 9.76
C THR A 77 -9.05 6.86 10.10
N ALA A 78 -7.81 7.28 9.89
CA ALA A 78 -6.63 6.50 10.22
C ALA A 78 -6.54 6.22 11.73
N LEU A 79 -6.82 7.22 12.56
CA LEU A 79 -6.85 7.05 14.01
C LEU A 79 -7.91 6.04 14.46
N ASP A 80 -9.11 6.08 13.87
CA ASP A 80 -10.16 5.11 14.20
C ASP A 80 -9.81 3.70 13.72
N LEU A 81 -9.17 3.56 12.56
CA LEU A 81 -8.62 2.28 12.10
C LEU A 81 -7.52 1.75 13.05
N ILE A 82 -6.61 2.61 13.53
CA ILE A 82 -5.58 2.23 14.51
C ILE A 82 -6.23 1.74 15.81
N ARG A 83 -7.28 2.41 16.29
CA ARG A 83 -8.05 1.97 17.48
C ARG A 83 -8.71 0.61 17.27
N ASP A 84 -9.11 0.28 16.05
CA ASP A 84 -9.62 -1.04 15.64
C ASP A 84 -8.50 -2.08 15.40
N GLY A 85 -7.25 -1.76 15.73
CA GLY A 85 -6.11 -2.66 15.63
C GLY A 85 -5.45 -2.73 14.25
N GLN A 86 -5.76 -1.79 13.36
CA GLN A 86 -5.10 -1.68 12.06
C GLN A 86 -3.75 -0.94 12.19
N VAL A 87 -2.88 -1.10 11.19
CA VAL A 87 -1.48 -0.66 11.30
C VAL A 87 -1.23 0.56 10.41
N LEU A 88 -0.65 1.62 10.98
CA LEU A 88 -0.22 2.80 10.25
C LEU A 88 1.12 2.56 9.55
N ILE A 89 1.24 2.96 8.28
CA ILE A 89 2.51 2.99 7.56
C ILE A 89 3.01 4.42 7.42
N SER A 90 2.15 5.33 6.95
CA SER A 90 2.47 6.75 6.83
C SER A 90 1.21 7.61 6.83
N ASP A 91 1.34 8.84 7.28
CA ASP A 91 0.32 9.90 7.27
C ASP A 91 0.84 11.13 6.54
N ASP A 92 -0.09 11.85 5.90
CA ASP A 92 0.11 13.00 5.02
C ASP A 92 1.03 12.80 3.80
N ARG A 93 2.28 12.36 4.00
CA ARG A 93 3.27 12.14 2.95
C ARG A 93 3.67 10.66 2.89
N VAL A 94 3.51 10.04 1.73
CA VAL A 94 3.92 8.64 1.49
C VAL A 94 4.95 8.61 0.38
N ASP A 95 6.14 8.11 0.67
CA ASP A 95 7.14 7.84 -0.36
C ASP A 95 6.84 6.46 -0.96
N VAL A 96 6.53 6.44 -2.26
CA VAL A 96 6.13 5.24 -3.00
C VAL A 96 7.27 4.80 -3.92
N GLN A 97 7.46 3.48 -4.03
CA GLN A 97 8.54 2.87 -4.79
C GLN A 97 7.98 1.76 -5.69
N HIS A 98 8.43 1.75 -6.95
CA HIS A 98 8.08 0.68 -7.89
C HIS A 98 9.14 -0.41 -7.84
N ILE A 99 8.82 -1.51 -7.16
CA ILE A 99 9.69 -2.66 -6.99
C ILE A 99 9.07 -3.83 -7.76
N GLN A 100 9.76 -4.29 -8.79
CA GLN A 100 9.29 -5.32 -9.72
C GLN A 100 7.96 -4.94 -10.40
N ASN A 101 6.84 -5.52 -9.97
CA ASN A 101 5.49 -5.26 -10.52
C ASN A 101 4.54 -4.65 -9.47
N SER A 102 5.10 -4.22 -8.34
CA SER A 102 4.35 -3.82 -7.16
C SER A 102 4.76 -2.43 -6.69
N ILE A 103 3.80 -1.72 -6.10
CA ILE A 103 4.05 -0.43 -5.47
C ILE A 103 4.15 -0.64 -3.98
N PHE A 104 5.28 -0.25 -3.39
CA PHE A 104 5.46 -0.22 -1.94
C PHE A 104 5.44 1.22 -1.47
N GLY A 105 4.79 1.50 -0.34
CA GLY A 105 4.83 2.81 0.30
C GLY A 105 5.42 2.72 1.70
N HIS A 106 6.06 3.81 2.12
CA HIS A 106 6.63 3.98 3.44
C HIS A 106 6.56 5.44 3.88
N ALA A 107 6.72 5.67 5.19
CA ALA A 107 6.85 7.01 5.72
C ALA A 107 8.28 7.57 5.51
N PRO A 108 8.42 8.87 5.22
CA PRO A 108 9.66 9.59 5.43
C PRO A 108 10.18 9.38 6.86
N ALA A 109 11.51 9.30 7.02
CA ALA A 109 12.12 9.04 8.34
C ALA A 109 11.70 10.04 9.44
N ILE A 110 11.40 11.29 9.06
CA ILE A 110 10.99 12.36 9.98
C ILE A 110 9.53 12.24 10.46
N THR A 111 8.64 11.66 9.65
CA THR A 111 7.20 11.51 9.98
C THR A 111 6.83 10.07 10.38
N LYS A 112 7.80 9.15 10.41
CA LYS A 112 7.57 7.74 10.75
C LYS A 112 6.89 7.60 12.12
N GLY A 113 5.76 6.91 12.14
CA GLY A 113 4.97 6.65 13.35
C GLY A 113 4.26 7.89 13.93
N LEU A 114 4.28 9.02 13.22
CA LEU A 114 3.56 10.23 13.60
C LEU A 114 2.25 10.33 12.81
N LEU A 115 1.26 10.95 13.44
CA LEU A 115 -0.05 11.23 12.85
C LEU A 115 -0.47 12.65 13.24
N GLU A 116 -0.90 13.47 12.29
CA GLU A 116 -1.41 14.82 12.58
C GLU A 116 -2.94 14.81 12.67
N ILE A 117 -3.48 15.21 13.83
CA ILE A 117 -4.93 15.36 14.02
C ILE A 117 -5.26 16.83 14.24
N ARG A 118 -6.16 17.38 13.42
CA ARG A 118 -6.60 18.77 13.55
C ARG A 118 -7.24 19.00 14.92
N GLY A 119 -6.85 20.10 15.56
CA GLY A 119 -7.33 20.47 16.90
C GLY A 119 -6.62 19.75 18.06
N ILE A 120 -5.80 18.72 17.78
CA ILE A 120 -4.95 18.04 18.77
C ILE A 120 -3.47 18.34 18.51
N GLY A 121 -3.04 18.30 17.25
CA GLY A 121 -1.65 18.39 16.83
C GLY A 121 -1.08 17.02 16.45
N VAL A 122 0.24 16.93 16.40
CA VAL A 122 0.97 15.71 16.04
C VAL A 122 1.02 14.75 17.23
N ILE A 123 0.59 13.51 17.02
CA ILE A 123 0.67 12.43 18.00
C ILE A 123 1.68 11.36 17.55
N ASN A 124 2.24 10.64 18.51
CA ASN A 124 3.12 9.49 18.24
C ASN A 124 2.34 8.19 18.43
N VAL A 125 1.99 7.55 17.31
CA VAL A 125 1.16 6.34 17.28
C VAL A 125 1.86 5.17 17.96
N GLU A 126 3.16 4.99 17.69
CA GLU A 126 3.96 3.91 18.27
C GLU A 126 3.98 3.97 19.80
N LYS A 127 4.14 5.16 20.38
CA LYS A 127 4.14 5.35 21.84
C LYS A 127 2.77 5.17 22.47
N MET A 128 1.70 5.49 21.75
CA MET A 128 0.33 5.43 22.27
C MET A 128 -0.30 4.04 22.15
N PHE A 129 -0.04 3.34 21.04
CA PHE A 129 -0.70 2.08 20.67
C PHE A 129 0.26 0.89 20.58
N GLY A 130 1.56 1.13 20.77
CA GLY A 130 2.61 0.11 20.74
C GLY A 130 3.23 -0.10 19.36
N ALA A 131 4.35 -0.83 19.34
CA ALA A 131 5.11 -1.11 18.12
C ALA A 131 4.31 -1.89 17.06
N SER A 132 3.28 -2.63 17.45
CA SER A 132 2.41 -3.35 16.52
C SER A 132 1.44 -2.45 15.74
N ALA A 133 1.22 -1.21 16.18
CA ALA A 133 0.32 -0.27 15.53
C ALA A 133 0.97 0.50 14.37
N VAL A 134 2.28 0.31 14.16
CA VAL A 134 3.05 0.94 13.08
C VAL A 134 3.84 -0.13 12.31
N ALA A 135 4.06 0.09 11.01
CA ALA A 135 4.98 -0.73 10.24
C ALA A 135 5.76 0.11 9.22
N ASP A 136 6.94 -0.37 8.87
CA ASP A 136 7.92 0.39 8.08
C ASP A 136 7.49 0.60 6.63
N ARG A 137 6.83 -0.40 6.05
CA ARG A 137 6.37 -0.39 4.65
C ARG A 137 5.17 -1.30 4.47
N ALA A 138 4.38 -1.02 3.44
CA ALA A 138 3.36 -1.93 2.93
C ALA A 138 3.28 -1.87 1.41
N GLU A 139 2.89 -2.97 0.78
CA GLU A 139 2.51 -2.97 -0.63
C GLU A 139 1.14 -2.30 -0.80
N VAL A 140 1.04 -1.31 -1.67
CA VAL A 140 -0.21 -0.60 -1.98
C VAL A 140 -1.05 -1.46 -2.92
N LYS A 141 -2.02 -2.18 -2.34
CA LYS A 141 -2.91 -3.09 -3.08
C LYS A 141 -4.25 -2.45 -3.45
N LEU A 142 -4.68 -1.44 -2.69
CA LEU A 142 -5.94 -0.75 -2.90
C LEU A 142 -5.76 0.76 -2.66
N VAL A 143 -6.37 1.56 -3.52
CA VAL A 143 -6.55 3.00 -3.29
C VAL A 143 -8.00 3.25 -2.90
N ILE A 144 -8.22 3.98 -1.81
CA ILE A 144 -9.53 4.55 -1.48
C ILE A 144 -9.45 6.04 -1.70
N ARG A 145 -10.27 6.56 -2.62
CA ARG A 145 -10.34 7.98 -2.94
C ARG A 145 -11.59 8.58 -2.32
N MET A 146 -11.41 9.37 -1.28
CA MET A 146 -12.46 10.18 -0.68
C MET A 146 -12.70 11.42 -1.56
N VAL A 147 -13.95 11.63 -1.95
CA VAL A 147 -14.39 12.80 -2.73
C VAL A 147 -15.55 13.50 -2.02
N PRO A 148 -15.75 14.81 -2.21
CA PRO A 148 -16.95 15.48 -1.72
C PRO A 148 -18.23 14.81 -2.26
N PHE A 149 -19.26 14.73 -1.42
CA PHE A 149 -20.58 14.31 -1.87
C PHE A 149 -21.28 15.42 -2.66
N GLU A 150 -21.72 15.09 -3.87
CA GLU A 150 -22.42 15.93 -4.83
C GLU A 150 -23.74 15.25 -5.19
N ARG A 151 -24.87 15.95 -5.01
CA ARG A 151 -26.20 15.36 -5.18
C ARG A 151 -26.47 14.83 -6.59
N ASP A 152 -25.84 15.46 -7.59
CA ASP A 152 -26.06 15.21 -9.01
C ASP A 152 -25.02 14.27 -9.63
N ALA A 153 -24.05 13.81 -8.84
CA ALA A 153 -23.07 12.82 -9.30
C ALA A 153 -23.69 11.42 -9.34
N GLU A 154 -23.54 10.72 -10.46
CA GLU A 154 -23.85 9.29 -10.54
C GLU A 154 -22.82 8.49 -9.74
N TYR A 155 -23.09 8.32 -8.45
CA TYR A 155 -22.37 7.35 -7.64
C TYR A 155 -22.83 5.95 -8.04
N ASN A 156 -21.86 5.03 -8.23
CA ASN A 156 -22.11 3.64 -8.64
C ASN A 156 -23.31 3.07 -7.85
N ARG A 157 -24.43 2.87 -8.55
CA ARG A 157 -25.53 2.06 -8.04
C ARG A 157 -25.07 0.60 -8.00
N ILE A 158 -25.74 -0.20 -7.17
CA ILE A 158 -25.52 -1.64 -7.10
C ILE A 158 -25.46 -2.21 -8.54
N GLY A 159 -24.33 -2.79 -8.94
CA GLY A 159 -24.15 -3.43 -10.25
C GLY A 159 -23.32 -2.68 -11.29
N ASP A 160 -22.84 -1.46 -11.04
CA ASP A 160 -21.84 -0.83 -11.93
C ASP A 160 -20.41 -1.23 -11.53
N GLU A 161 -19.97 -2.34 -12.12
CA GLU A 161 -18.71 -3.06 -11.86
C GLU A 161 -17.50 -2.45 -12.58
N THR A 162 -17.56 -1.20 -13.04
CA THR A 162 -16.40 -0.59 -13.69
C THR A 162 -15.28 -0.36 -12.66
N GLN A 163 -14.37 -1.32 -12.57
CA GLN A 163 -13.21 -1.28 -11.70
C GLN A 163 -12.36 -0.06 -12.07
N ARG A 164 -12.25 0.90 -11.15
CA ARG A 164 -11.40 2.08 -11.33
C ARG A 164 -9.97 1.75 -10.93
N TYR A 165 -9.01 2.46 -11.52
CA TYR A 165 -7.59 2.30 -11.22
C TYR A 165 -6.93 3.66 -11.01
N THR A 166 -5.97 3.72 -10.09
CA THR A 166 -5.05 4.83 -9.91
C THR A 166 -3.69 4.38 -10.41
N LYS A 167 -3.11 5.12 -11.36
CA LYS A 167 -1.78 4.84 -11.89
C LYS A 167 -0.73 5.45 -10.95
N ILE A 168 0.13 4.62 -10.37
CA ILE A 168 1.23 5.02 -9.49
C ILE A 168 2.52 4.48 -10.09
N LEU A 169 3.48 5.35 -10.44
CA LEU A 169 4.77 4.95 -11.06
C LEU A 169 4.64 3.98 -12.26
N GLY A 170 3.54 4.06 -13.01
CA GLY A 170 3.27 3.16 -14.14
C GLY A 170 2.35 1.98 -13.83
N VAL A 171 2.21 1.59 -12.56
CA VAL A 171 1.40 0.45 -12.10
C VAL A 171 -0.04 0.88 -11.86
N LEU A 172 -1.01 0.08 -12.31
CA LEU A 172 -2.43 0.31 -12.08
C LEU A 172 -2.86 -0.35 -10.77
N VAL A 173 -3.26 0.46 -9.79
CA VAL A 173 -3.75 -0.02 -8.49
C VAL A 173 -5.27 0.11 -8.44
N PRO A 174 -6.02 -0.95 -8.09
CA PRO A 174 -7.46 -0.92 -7.86
C PRO A 174 -7.89 0.29 -7.02
N THR A 175 -8.96 0.97 -7.41
CA THR A 175 -9.44 2.19 -6.75
C THR A 175 -10.93 2.13 -6.45
N ILE A 176 -11.28 2.36 -5.19
CA ILE A 176 -12.66 2.59 -4.75
C ILE A 176 -12.83 4.07 -4.47
N VAL A 177 -13.86 4.68 -5.05
CA VAL A 177 -14.20 6.10 -4.82
C VAL A 177 -15.34 6.16 -3.82
N ILE A 178 -15.13 6.85 -2.70
CA ILE A 178 -16.10 6.99 -1.61
C ILE A 178 -16.51 8.45 -1.50
N PRO A 179 -17.79 8.79 -1.74
CA PRO A 179 -18.27 10.14 -1.49
C PRO A 179 -18.50 10.38 0.01
N VAL A 180 -17.94 11.48 0.51
CA VAL A 180 -17.94 11.86 1.92
C VAL A 180 -18.67 13.19 2.08
N SER A 181 -19.63 13.20 3.01
CA SER A 181 -20.31 14.41 3.49
C SER A 181 -19.81 14.76 4.88
N ALA A 182 -19.85 16.04 5.25
CA ALA A 182 -19.53 16.48 6.60
C ALA A 182 -20.37 15.72 7.65
N GLY A 183 -19.71 15.27 8.73
CA GLY A 183 -20.35 14.54 9.83
C GLY A 183 -20.58 13.04 9.59
N ARG A 184 -20.25 12.50 8.41
CA ARG A 184 -20.32 11.06 8.16
C ARG A 184 -19.09 10.37 8.77
N ASN A 185 -19.32 9.25 9.44
CA ASN A 185 -18.22 8.40 9.92
C ASN A 185 -17.55 7.72 8.72
N THR A 186 -16.38 8.23 8.32
CA THR A 186 -15.59 7.74 7.20
C THR A 186 -14.89 6.42 7.49
N PHE A 187 -14.61 6.12 8.76
CA PHE A 187 -14.06 4.83 9.18
C PHE A 187 -14.95 3.67 8.73
N ILE A 188 -16.27 3.73 8.99
CA ILE A 188 -17.19 2.65 8.59
C ILE A 188 -17.17 2.44 7.07
N LEU A 189 -17.10 3.52 6.29
CA LEU A 189 -17.09 3.44 4.83
C LEU A 189 -15.81 2.80 4.30
N VAL A 190 -14.66 3.24 4.82
CA VAL A 190 -13.35 2.69 4.46
C VAL A 190 -13.27 1.21 4.85
N GLU A 191 -13.65 0.89 6.08
CA GLU A 191 -13.64 -0.47 6.61
C GLU A 191 -14.51 -1.42 5.76
N SER A 192 -15.74 -1.01 5.47
CA SER A 192 -16.67 -1.80 4.66
C SER A 192 -16.19 -1.94 3.22
N ALA A 193 -15.58 -0.90 2.64
CA ALA A 193 -14.98 -0.97 1.31
C ALA A 193 -13.82 -1.97 1.25
N VAL A 194 -12.93 -1.98 2.25
CA VAL A 194 -11.81 -2.93 2.32
C VAL A 194 -12.31 -4.36 2.49
N ARG A 195 -13.30 -4.61 3.36
CA ARG A 195 -13.90 -5.94 3.52
C ARG A 195 -14.54 -6.42 2.23
N ASN A 196 -15.32 -5.56 1.57
CA ASN A 196 -15.97 -5.92 0.31
C ASN A 196 -14.94 -6.23 -0.78
N PHE A 197 -13.86 -5.43 -0.87
CA PHE A 197 -12.76 -5.71 -1.80
C PHE A 197 -12.12 -7.07 -1.55
N ARG A 198 -11.87 -7.43 -0.28
CA ARG A 198 -11.34 -8.75 0.10
C ARG A 198 -12.29 -9.90 -0.27
N LEU A 199 -13.60 -9.70 -0.13
CA LEU A 199 -14.59 -10.68 -0.57
C LEU A 199 -14.56 -10.85 -2.10
N GLN A 200 -14.43 -9.75 -2.85
CA GLN A 200 -14.28 -9.80 -4.31
C GLN A 200 -13.01 -10.54 -4.74
N GLU A 201 -11.87 -10.29 -4.07
CA GLU A 201 -10.63 -11.06 -4.30
C GLU A 201 -10.80 -12.56 -4.01
N ALA A 202 -11.66 -12.92 -3.05
CA ALA A 202 -12.01 -14.30 -2.74
C ALA A 202 -13.08 -14.91 -3.69
N GLY A 203 -13.51 -14.17 -4.72
CA GLY A 203 -14.47 -14.62 -5.72
C GLY A 203 -15.94 -14.41 -5.34
N TYR A 204 -16.24 -13.69 -4.26
CA TYR A 204 -17.60 -13.36 -3.85
C TYR A 204 -18.06 -12.03 -4.48
N SER A 205 -19.22 -12.03 -5.14
CA SER A 205 -19.90 -10.82 -5.63
C SER A 205 -21.25 -10.67 -4.94
N GLY A 206 -21.42 -9.62 -4.14
CA GLY A 206 -22.70 -9.31 -3.50
C GLY A 206 -23.81 -9.00 -4.50
N ALA A 207 -23.46 -8.41 -5.66
CA ALA A 207 -24.42 -8.19 -6.75
C ALA A 207 -24.88 -9.52 -7.37
N ALA A 208 -23.96 -10.46 -7.57
CA ALA A 208 -24.30 -11.80 -8.05
C ALA A 208 -25.19 -12.55 -7.04
N GLU A 209 -24.89 -12.46 -5.74
CA GLU A 209 -25.73 -13.08 -4.70
C GLU A 209 -27.13 -12.45 -4.65
N ILE A 210 -27.22 -11.13 -4.76
CA ILE A 210 -28.51 -10.43 -4.82
C ILE A 210 -29.29 -10.88 -6.06
N ASN A 211 -28.66 -10.91 -7.24
CA ASN A 211 -29.29 -11.38 -8.47
C ASN A 211 -29.76 -12.84 -8.36
N GLU A 212 -28.94 -13.72 -7.79
CA GLU A 212 -29.31 -15.12 -7.56
C GLU A 212 -30.51 -15.24 -6.61
N ARG A 213 -30.53 -14.47 -5.52
CA ARG A 213 -31.66 -14.43 -4.58
C ARG A 213 -32.92 -13.88 -5.25
N PHE A 214 -32.82 -12.84 -6.06
CA PHE A 214 -33.93 -12.30 -6.84
C PHE A 214 -34.46 -13.32 -7.85
N SER A 215 -33.59 -13.97 -8.62
CA SER A 215 -34.00 -15.02 -9.58
C SER A 215 -34.71 -16.19 -8.89
N ARG A 216 -34.23 -16.63 -7.72
CA ARG A 216 -34.90 -17.67 -6.92
C ARG A 216 -36.23 -17.23 -6.33
N PHE A 217 -36.42 -15.93 -6.07
CA PHE A 217 -37.66 -15.38 -5.54
C PHE A 217 -38.72 -15.24 -6.65
N VAL A 218 -38.33 -14.76 -7.82
CA VAL A 218 -39.21 -14.61 -9.00
C VAL A 218 -39.60 -15.99 -9.58
N GLY A 219 -38.72 -16.98 -9.55
CA GLY A 219 -39.02 -18.35 -10.02
C GLY A 219 -39.89 -19.19 -9.07
N LYS A 220 -40.45 -18.61 -7.99
CA LYS A 220 -41.38 -19.27 -7.07
C LYS A 220 -42.84 -18.86 -7.26
N ASP A 221 -43.11 -17.88 -8.13
CA ASP A 221 -44.45 -17.36 -8.42
C ASP A 221 -45.04 -17.88 -9.76
N GLU A 222 -44.46 -18.94 -10.34
CA GLU A 222 -45.04 -19.79 -11.41
C GLU A 222 -45.30 -21.21 -10.90
#